data_AF-A0A7V9MZE4-F1
#
_entry.id   AF-A0A7V9MZE4-F1
#
_cell.length_a   1.000
_cell.length_b   1.000
_cell.length_c   1.000
_cell.angle_alpha   90.00
_cell.angle_beta   90.00
_cell.angle_gamma   90.00
#
_symmetry.space_group_name_H-M   'P 1'
#
loop_
_entity.id
_entity.type
_entity.pdbx_description
1 polymer ?
#
loop_
_entity_poly.entity_id
_entity_poly.type
_entity_poly.pdbx_seq_one_letter_code
_entity_poly.pdbx_strand_id
1 'polypeptide(L)'
;MRMLLLSLALIAAPALAQDKSYSVFPTGEGDPNAITCRPPQRIAGDRLPGPEVCKKNSVWAQYRRDGMDVAPDGKHDITLKSDNRGPGRNCRNVGGAGGATGGGAVLNMTCD
;
A
#
# COMPACT_ATOMS: atom_id res chain seq x y z
N MET A 1 59.37 -16.22 -25.73
CA MET A 1 58.28 -17.07 -26.26
C MET A 1 57.45 -17.57 -25.09
N ARG A 2 56.12 -17.50 -25.23
CA ARG A 2 55.05 -17.92 -24.27
C ARG A 2 54.70 -16.85 -23.24
N MET A 3 53.63 -16.08 -23.51
CA MET A 3 52.19 -16.41 -23.41
C MET A 3 51.70 -15.80 -22.09
N LEU A 4 51.10 -14.60 -22.10
CA LEU A 4 49.66 -14.40 -22.34
C LEU A 4 48.88 -15.32 -21.39
N LEU A 5 48.21 -14.74 -20.38
CA LEU A 5 46.77 -14.93 -20.13
C LEU A 5 46.35 -14.59 -18.69
N LEU A 6 45.20 -13.91 -18.64
CA LEU A 6 44.18 -13.88 -17.58
C LEU A 6 44.50 -13.16 -16.26
N SER A 7 43.84 -12.01 -16.10
CA SER A 7 42.68 -11.99 -15.18
C SER A 7 41.88 -10.71 -15.39
N LEU A 8 40.96 -10.78 -16.36
CA LEU A 8 39.82 -9.88 -16.47
C LEU A 8 38.92 -10.19 -15.26
N ALA A 9 39.11 -9.47 -14.15
CA ALA A 9 38.21 -9.54 -13.02
C ALA A 9 36.89 -8.86 -13.42
N LEU A 10 36.01 -9.61 -14.08
CA LEU A 10 34.61 -9.22 -14.25
C LEU A 10 34.00 -9.14 -12.86
N ILE A 11 33.80 -7.92 -12.39
CA ILE A 11 33.04 -7.59 -11.18
C ILE A 11 31.59 -8.02 -11.48
N ALA A 12 31.23 -9.23 -11.08
CA ALA A 12 29.83 -9.66 -11.01
C ALA A 12 29.20 -8.95 -9.80
N ALA A 13 28.64 -7.76 -10.03
CA ALA A 13 27.76 -7.16 -9.04
C ALA A 13 26.49 -8.03 -8.95
N PRO A 14 26.05 -8.42 -7.75
CA PRO A 14 24.77 -9.10 -7.62
C PRO A 14 23.69 -8.10 -8.04
N ALA A 15 22.82 -8.49 -8.97
CA ALA A 15 21.56 -7.79 -9.15
C ALA A 15 20.84 -7.86 -7.80
N LEU A 16 20.76 -6.73 -7.08
CA LEU A 16 19.97 -6.63 -5.87
C LEU A 16 18.53 -6.97 -6.27
N ALA A 17 18.11 -8.21 -5.97
CA ALA A 17 16.72 -8.57 -5.95
C ALA A 17 16.07 -7.61 -4.96
N GLN A 18 15.44 -6.54 -5.48
CA GLN A 18 14.68 -5.65 -4.62
C GLN A 18 13.52 -6.48 -4.08
N ASP A 19 13.60 -6.84 -2.81
CA ASP A 19 12.54 -7.56 -2.12
C ASP A 19 11.26 -6.76 -2.26
N LYS A 20 10.35 -7.32 -3.06
CA LYS A 20 9.07 -6.73 -3.37
C LYS A 20 8.20 -6.84 -2.12
N SER A 21 8.02 -5.75 -1.40
CA SER A 21 7.15 -5.73 -0.23
C SER A 21 5.69 -5.70 -0.66
N TYR A 22 4.81 -6.34 0.10
CA TYR A 22 3.38 -6.36 -0.17
C TYR A 22 2.60 -5.64 0.93
N SER A 23 1.70 -4.74 0.55
CA SER A 23 0.80 -4.07 1.47
C SER A 23 -0.53 -3.75 0.79
N VAL A 24 -1.64 -4.01 1.48
CA VAL A 24 -2.99 -3.64 1.00
C VAL A 24 -3.16 -2.11 0.94
N PHE A 25 -2.47 -1.38 1.82
CA PHE A 25 -2.55 0.08 1.88
C PHE A 25 -1.15 0.70 2.04
N PRO A 26 -0.33 0.70 0.98
CA PRO A 26 1.08 1.09 1.06
C PRO A 26 1.23 2.59 1.37
N THR A 27 1.73 2.93 2.56
CA THR A 27 1.90 4.33 3.02
C THR A 27 3.10 5.04 2.42
N GLY A 28 4.06 4.27 1.90
CA GLY A 28 5.33 4.79 1.39
C GLY A 28 6.39 4.99 2.47
N GLU A 29 6.23 4.36 3.64
CA GLU A 29 7.24 4.32 4.70
C GLU A 29 8.47 3.49 4.30
N GLY A 30 9.62 3.81 4.89
CA GLY A 30 10.90 3.13 4.63
C GLY A 30 11.69 3.75 3.49
N ASP A 31 12.51 2.94 2.80
CA ASP A 31 13.36 3.41 1.70
C ASP A 31 12.49 3.95 0.54
N PRO A 32 12.64 5.23 0.13
CA PRO A 32 11.84 5.84 -0.94
C PRO A 32 12.02 5.19 -2.32
N ASN A 33 13.11 4.44 -2.53
CA ASN A 33 13.39 3.70 -3.77
C ASN A 33 12.94 2.24 -3.72
N ALA A 34 12.57 1.72 -2.55
CA ALA A 34 12.00 0.38 -2.45
C ALA A 34 10.62 0.33 -3.11
N ILE A 35 10.30 -0.83 -3.69
CA ILE A 35 9.03 -1.08 -4.38
C ILE A 35 8.10 -1.80 -3.41
N THR A 36 6.94 -1.21 -3.18
CA THR A 36 5.84 -1.86 -2.47
C THR A 36 4.69 -2.08 -3.44
N CYS A 37 4.18 -3.31 -3.43
CA CYS A 37 3.08 -3.75 -4.26
C CYS A 37 1.80 -3.89 -3.46
N ARG A 38 0.72 -3.41 -4.06
CA ARG A 38 -0.62 -3.64 -3.59
C ARG A 38 -1.20 -4.86 -4.31
N PRO A 39 -1.68 -5.89 -3.59
CA PRO A 39 -2.26 -7.06 -4.21
C PRO A 39 -3.54 -6.72 -4.98
N PRO A 40 -3.91 -7.55 -5.97
CA PRO A 40 -5.17 -7.50 -6.70
C PRO A 40 -6.39 -7.22 -5.79
N GLN A 41 -7.09 -6.12 -6.04
CA GLN A 41 -8.29 -5.74 -5.29
C GLN A 41 -9.56 -6.16 -6.05
N ARG A 42 -10.64 -6.49 -5.35
CA ARG A 42 -11.94 -6.75 -6.00
C ARG A 42 -12.51 -5.46 -6.58
N ILE A 43 -12.90 -5.49 -7.86
CA ILE A 43 -13.60 -4.38 -8.51
C ILE A 43 -15.10 -4.66 -8.46
N ALA A 44 -15.90 -3.68 -8.03
CA ALA A 44 -17.34 -3.85 -7.95
C ALA A 44 -17.93 -3.99 -9.37
N GLY A 45 -18.72 -5.04 -9.59
CA GLY A 45 -19.29 -5.37 -10.90
C GLY A 45 -18.46 -6.37 -11.72
N ASP A 46 -17.19 -6.58 -11.35
CA ASP A 46 -16.32 -7.53 -12.04
C ASP A 46 -16.20 -8.85 -11.29
N ARG A 47 -16.15 -9.95 -12.06
CA ARG A 47 -15.91 -11.30 -11.51
C ARG A 47 -14.46 -11.54 -11.14
N LEU A 48 -13.54 -10.85 -11.83
CA LEU A 48 -12.09 -10.99 -11.65
C LEU A 48 -11.55 -9.85 -10.77
N PRO A 49 -10.55 -10.11 -9.91
CA PRO A 49 -9.86 -9.05 -9.21
C PRO A 49 -9.06 -8.19 -10.20
N GLY A 50 -8.88 -6.92 -9.85
CA GLY A 50 -8.04 -5.98 -10.58
C GLY A 50 -6.56 -6.35 -10.56
N PRO A 51 -5.72 -5.60 -11.27
CA PRO A 51 -4.29 -5.90 -11.34
C PRO A 51 -3.59 -5.64 -10.00
N GLU A 52 -2.44 -6.27 -9.84
CA GLU A 52 -1.46 -5.89 -8.84
C GLU A 52 -0.86 -4.52 -9.19
N VAL A 53 -0.67 -3.65 -8.19
CA VAL A 53 -0.13 -2.30 -8.39
C VAL A 53 1.17 -2.16 -7.64
N CYS A 54 2.28 -2.13 -8.35
CA CYS A 54 3.61 -1.91 -7.77
C CYS A 54 4.10 -0.50 -8.03
N LYS A 55 4.45 0.22 -6.97
CA LYS A 55 5.06 1.55 -7.07
C LYS A 55 6.16 1.72 -6.03
N LYS A 56 7.03 2.70 -6.24
CA LYS A 56 8.04 3.08 -5.26
C LYS A 56 7.37 3.67 -4.02
N ASN A 57 8.01 3.51 -2.87
CA ASN A 57 7.55 4.09 -1.61
C ASN A 57 7.43 5.61 -1.68
N SER A 58 8.35 6.30 -2.38
CA SER A 58 8.24 7.74 -2.65
C SER A 58 6.94 8.15 -3.36
N VAL A 59 6.46 7.33 -4.30
CA VAL A 59 5.20 7.55 -5.02
C VAL A 59 4.01 7.28 -4.11
N TRP A 60 4.04 6.20 -3.34
CA TRP A 60 3.01 5.91 -2.34
C TRP A 60 2.89 7.03 -1.28
N ALA A 61 4.02 7.55 -0.81
CA ALA A 61 4.06 8.66 0.12
C ALA A 61 3.49 9.94 -0.51
N GLN A 62 3.72 10.18 -1.80
CA GLN A 62 3.10 11.30 -2.52
C GLN A 62 1.57 11.17 -2.56
N TYR A 63 1.05 9.99 -2.92
CA TYR A 63 -0.40 9.73 -2.88
C TYR A 63 -1.00 10.04 -1.50
N ARG A 64 -0.35 9.61 -0.42
CA ARG A 64 -0.83 9.90 0.94
C ARG A 64 -0.79 11.38 1.29
N ARG A 65 0.25 12.10 0.86
CA ARG A 65 0.36 13.56 1.04
C ARG A 65 -0.72 14.31 0.26
N ASP A 66 -1.08 13.82 -0.92
CA ASP A 66 -2.09 14.44 -1.78
C ASP A 66 -3.54 14.06 -1.38
N GLY A 67 -3.71 13.16 -0.40
CA GLY A 67 -5.02 12.63 -0.04
C GLY A 67 -5.64 11.81 -1.19
N MET A 68 -4.80 11.10 -1.94
CA MET A 68 -5.18 10.31 -3.11
C MET A 68 -4.75 8.84 -2.93
N ASP A 69 -5.34 7.94 -3.70
CA ASP A 69 -4.93 6.55 -3.81
C ASP A 69 -5.19 6.04 -5.22
N VAL A 70 -4.59 4.91 -5.57
CA VAL A 70 -4.84 4.25 -6.85
C VAL A 70 -6.14 3.46 -6.74
N ALA A 71 -7.02 3.53 -7.73
CA ALA A 71 -8.23 2.72 -7.79
C ALA A 71 -7.93 1.21 -7.84
N PRO A 72 -8.88 0.34 -7.49
CA PRO A 72 -8.74 -1.12 -7.57
C PRO A 72 -8.38 -1.66 -8.97
N ASP A 73 -8.64 -0.89 -10.03
CA ASP A 73 -8.29 -1.22 -11.41
C ASP A 73 -6.83 -0.95 -11.78
N GLY A 74 -6.07 -0.31 -10.88
CA GLY A 74 -4.66 0.02 -11.06
C GLY A 74 -4.36 1.12 -12.09
N LYS A 75 -5.39 1.78 -12.65
CA LYS A 75 -5.24 2.75 -13.75
C LYS A 75 -5.64 4.16 -13.39
N HIS A 76 -6.69 4.31 -12.58
CA HIS A 76 -7.19 5.63 -12.19
C HIS A 76 -6.75 5.99 -10.78
N ASP A 77 -6.61 7.28 -10.52
CA ASP A 77 -6.39 7.80 -9.17
C ASP A 77 -7.72 8.27 -8.60
N ILE A 78 -7.97 7.93 -7.35
CA ILE A 78 -9.17 8.29 -6.60
C ILE A 78 -8.77 9.13 -5.39
N THR A 79 -9.59 10.11 -5.02
CA THR A 79 -9.41 10.77 -3.74
C THR A 79 -9.62 9.75 -2.64
N LEU A 80 -8.70 9.73 -1.66
CA LEU A 80 -8.97 9.14 -0.36
C LEU A 80 -10.04 10.00 0.29
N LYS A 81 -11.30 9.79 -0.11
CA LYS A 81 -12.41 10.29 0.68
C LYS A 81 -12.20 9.76 2.09
N SER A 82 -12.33 10.63 3.08
CA SER A 82 -12.51 10.30 4.49
C SER A 82 -13.82 9.54 4.71
N ASP A 83 -14.20 8.64 3.80
CA ASP A 83 -15.09 7.56 4.12
C ASP A 83 -14.23 6.63 4.99
N ASN A 84 -14.72 6.27 6.17
CA ASN A 84 -14.11 5.38 7.17
C ASN A 84 -13.77 3.95 6.66
N ARG A 85 -13.50 3.77 5.37
CA ARG A 85 -12.98 2.58 4.70
C ARG A 85 -11.47 2.67 4.53
N GLY A 86 -10.78 3.13 5.58
CA GLY A 86 -9.45 2.59 5.87
C GLY A 86 -9.52 1.06 5.95
N PRO A 87 -8.37 0.35 5.83
CA PRO A 87 -8.33 -1.10 5.64
C PRO A 87 -9.24 -1.73 6.67
N GLY A 88 -10.28 -2.45 6.24
CA GLY A 88 -11.45 -2.85 7.04
C GLY A 88 -11.12 -3.26 8.47
N ARG A 89 -10.85 -2.27 9.33
CA ARG A 89 -10.73 -2.44 10.75
C ARG A 89 -12.16 -2.65 11.13
N ASN A 90 -12.49 -3.85 11.58
CA ASN A 90 -13.78 -4.17 12.17
C ASN A 90 -13.88 -3.40 13.49
N CYS A 91 -13.88 -2.07 13.44
CA CYS A 91 -14.05 -1.21 14.58
C CYS A 91 -15.51 -1.36 14.98
N ARG A 92 -15.75 -2.22 15.96
CA ARG A 92 -17.06 -2.27 16.61
C ARG A 92 -17.12 -1.13 17.61
N ASN A 93 -18.22 -0.40 17.58
CA ASN A 93 -18.53 0.56 18.63
C ASN A 93 -18.80 -0.23 19.92
N VAL A 94 -17.84 -0.24 20.84
CA VAL A 94 -17.95 -0.92 22.14
C VAL A 94 -18.39 0.09 23.20
N GLY A 95 -19.60 0.62 23.02
CA GLY A 95 -20.25 1.49 24.01
C GLY A 95 -21.24 2.46 23.36
N GLY A 96 -22.51 2.53 23.73
CA GLY A 96 -23.26 1.78 24.73
C GLY A 96 -24.74 1.74 24.31
N ALA A 97 -25.45 0.71 24.77
CA ALA A 97 -26.90 0.68 24.72
C ALA A 97 -27.43 1.77 25.65
N GLY A 98 -28.16 2.76 25.12
CA GLY A 98 -28.97 3.64 25.95
C GLY A 98 -29.19 5.04 25.38
N GLY A 99 -30.45 5.33 25.05
CA GLY A 99 -31.06 6.62 25.38
C GLY A 99 -30.91 7.74 24.37
N ALA A 100 -32.04 8.13 23.80
CA ALA A 100 -32.22 9.42 23.16
C ALA A 100 -31.94 10.56 24.16
N THR A 101 -30.95 11.41 23.87
CA THR A 101 -30.95 12.87 24.15
C THR A 101 -29.68 13.48 23.57
N GLY A 102 -29.81 14.66 22.96
CA GLY A 102 -28.70 15.37 22.31
C GLY A 102 -27.52 15.67 23.23
N GLY A 103 -26.32 15.51 22.69
CA GLY A 103 -25.05 15.80 23.36
C GLY A 103 -23.98 14.85 22.85
N GLY A 104 -22.89 15.38 22.30
CA GLY A 104 -21.89 14.64 21.53
C GLY A 104 -21.41 13.36 22.23
N ALA A 105 -21.77 12.21 21.66
CA ALA A 105 -21.24 10.93 22.07
C ALA A 105 -19.79 10.83 21.58
N VAL A 106 -18.85 10.83 22.52
CA VAL A 106 -17.49 10.31 22.30
C VAL A 106 -17.63 8.82 22.00
N LEU A 107 -17.59 8.48 20.71
CA LEU A 107 -17.62 7.09 20.26
C LEU A 107 -16.29 6.44 20.64
N ASN A 108 -16.32 5.57 21.65
CA ASN A 108 -15.17 4.75 22.00
C ASN A 108 -15.04 3.64 20.95
N MET A 109 -14.36 3.96 19.84
CA MET A 109 -14.10 3.02 18.76
C MET A 109 -12.87 2.19 19.11
N THR A 110 -13.08 0.91 19.41
CA THR A 110 -11.99 -0.05 19.53
C THR A 110 -11.87 -0.80 18.21
N CYS A 111 -10.67 -0.80 17.66
CA CYS A 111 -10.32 -1.49 16.43
C CYS A 111 -9.30 -2.57 16.78
N ASP A 112 -9.57 -3.82 16.37
CA ASP A 112 -8.58 -4.91 16.38
C ASP A 112 -7.47 -4.64 15.33
#